data_AF-A0A955W7B8-F1
#
_entry.id   AF-A0A955W7B8-F1
#
_cell.length_a   1.000
_cell.length_b   1.000
_cell.length_c   1.000
_cell.angle_alpha   90.00
_cell.angle_beta   90.00
_cell.angle_gamma   90.00
#
_symmetry.space_group_name_H-M   'P 1'
#
loop_
_entity.id
_entity.type
_entity.pdbx_description
1 polymer ?
#
loop_
_entity_poly.entity_id
_entity_poly.type
_entity_poly.pdbx_seq_one_letter_code
_entity_poly.pdbx_strand_id
1 'polypeptide(L)'
;RMSHKTRCGALAVFLVSNVCVAAAQPAPDTAASPVPPPTYTEPAEGSAEADATAEAAGSDQATGAAEDRDSDQAESGAADVAEPASAAPAANGAVVTAALGRGVRIESADGEFMLNIRARAQLLATALGDSPAGGDGSITFQARRVRLLFQGHLFGPEWQYYIQLGFSNRDTEPDLRLPLRDAYMTWSGLRDMNVRFGQMKVPHDRQRVNSSSALQLVDRSIVTQEFNLDRDVGIQLFSTDVGGLGGRLAYAAGVFGGDGRNRITGDFGLLYVGRVSYLPFGAFDDYVEADHGRASNPRLALTAGFAYNQNSVRTRSTFQDTYQLGSFDFFHANFEALFKMSGFSFLAQAFMRDVRGSAVHQDNSDPANPIVETARVGYGAFGQAGYLFNDHLELVGRFGEIRPTRNGASALRRQGEIGGGLNWYFQKHDFKIQLDYFWLYQGDFDQGRHQVRVQTQFFL
;
A
#
# COMPACT_ATOMS: atom_id res chain seq x y z
N ARG A 1 46.63 -53.09 11.18
CA ARG A 1 45.44 -52.44 10.58
C ARG A 1 44.24 -52.75 11.48
N MET A 2 43.88 -51.82 12.37
CA MET A 2 42.79 -51.92 13.38
C MET A 2 41.91 -50.67 13.18
N SER A 3 40.60 -50.83 12.93
CA SER A 3 39.46 -50.81 13.89
C SER A 3 39.05 -49.40 14.36
N HIS A 4 37.87 -48.91 13.95
CA HIS A 4 36.68 -48.88 14.80
C HIS A 4 35.43 -48.26 14.13
N LYS A 5 34.27 -48.87 14.41
CA LYS A 5 32.88 -48.40 14.23
C LYS A 5 32.44 -47.52 15.41
N THR A 6 31.54 -46.54 15.19
CA THR A 6 30.39 -46.14 16.05
C THR A 6 29.64 -44.97 15.34
N ARG A 7 28.36 -45.09 14.91
CA ARG A 7 27.03 -45.00 15.56
C ARG A 7 26.51 -43.57 15.88
N CYS A 8 25.37 -43.26 15.24
CA CYS A 8 24.11 -42.62 15.72
C CYS A 8 24.11 -41.36 16.61
N GLY A 9 23.22 -40.41 16.28
CA GLY A 9 22.66 -39.45 17.24
C GLY A 9 21.79 -38.36 16.58
N ALA A 10 20.48 -38.61 16.48
CA ALA A 10 19.47 -37.55 16.37
C ALA A 10 19.20 -37.00 17.78
N LEU A 11 19.08 -35.68 17.94
CA LEU A 11 18.49 -35.09 19.14
C LEU A 11 17.94 -33.68 18.87
N ALA A 12 16.61 -33.57 18.92
CA ALA A 12 15.90 -32.33 19.19
C ALA A 12 15.90 -32.09 20.70
N VAL A 13 16.18 -30.86 21.15
CA VAL A 13 15.90 -30.44 22.53
C VAL A 13 15.41 -28.99 22.51
N PHE A 14 14.14 -28.84 22.88
CA PHE A 14 13.50 -27.62 23.37
C PHE A 14 14.13 -27.21 24.71
N LEU A 15 14.36 -25.91 24.90
CA LEU A 15 14.59 -25.35 26.24
C LEU A 15 13.87 -24.00 26.33
N VAL A 16 12.65 -24.08 26.87
CA VAL A 16 11.88 -22.95 27.39
C VAL A 16 12.34 -22.74 28.83
N SER A 17 12.89 -21.57 29.12
CA SER A 17 13.23 -21.16 30.48
C SER A 17 12.01 -20.48 31.12
N ASN A 18 11.49 -21.10 32.17
CA ASN A 18 10.49 -20.54 33.07
C ASN A 18 11.07 -19.34 33.84
N VAL A 19 10.49 -18.16 33.65
CA VAL A 19 10.56 -17.06 34.63
C VAL A 19 9.17 -16.94 35.24
N CYS A 20 9.08 -17.28 36.52
CA CYS A 20 7.90 -17.08 37.35
C CYS A 20 7.92 -15.63 37.85
N VAL A 21 6.99 -14.80 37.39
CA VAL A 21 6.64 -13.52 38.02
C VAL A 21 5.17 -13.58 38.36
N ALA A 22 4.88 -13.61 39.65
CA ALA A 22 3.54 -13.33 40.16
C ALA A 22 3.30 -11.82 40.11
N ALA A 23 2.25 -11.39 39.40
CA ALA A 23 1.67 -10.05 39.54
C ALA A 23 0.18 -10.09 39.18
N ALA A 24 -0.59 -9.29 39.91
CA ALA A 24 -2.04 -9.32 40.08
C ALA A 24 -2.89 -9.20 38.81
N GLN A 25 -4.09 -9.81 38.84
CA GLN A 25 -5.16 -9.59 37.87
C GLN A 25 -5.70 -8.15 37.94
N PRO A 26 -5.81 -7.41 36.83
CA PRO A 26 -6.72 -6.29 36.74
C PRO A 26 -8.11 -6.75 36.25
N ALA A 27 -9.12 -6.01 36.69
CA ALA A 27 -10.54 -6.17 36.37
C ALA A 27 -10.84 -5.98 34.87
N PRO A 28 -12.03 -6.40 34.36
CA PRO A 28 -12.30 -6.40 32.93
C PRO A 28 -12.53 -4.98 32.42
N ASP A 29 -11.51 -4.41 31.78
CA ASP A 29 -11.70 -3.23 30.95
C ASP A 29 -12.31 -3.64 29.61
N THR A 30 -13.41 -2.97 29.28
CA THR A 30 -14.12 -3.04 28.00
C THR A 30 -13.15 -2.96 26.82
N ALA A 31 -13.01 -4.06 26.09
CA ALA A 31 -12.23 -4.14 24.86
C ALA A 31 -12.84 -3.19 23.80
N ALA A 32 -12.15 -2.08 23.54
CA ALA A 32 -12.39 -1.28 22.34
C ALA A 32 -12.07 -2.14 21.11
N SER A 33 -13.01 -2.22 20.16
CA SER A 33 -12.86 -2.97 18.92
C SER A 33 -11.58 -2.59 18.18
N PRO A 34 -10.87 -3.56 17.57
CA PRO A 34 -9.67 -3.26 16.79
C PRO A 34 -10.01 -2.35 15.62
N VAL A 35 -9.30 -1.22 15.51
CA VAL A 35 -9.36 -0.30 14.38
C VAL A 35 -8.75 -1.03 13.16
N PRO A 36 -9.48 -1.22 12.06
CA PRO A 36 -8.92 -1.85 10.88
C PRO A 36 -7.75 -1.02 10.32
N PRO A 37 -6.70 -1.65 9.77
CA PRO A 37 -5.69 -0.92 8.99
C PRO A 37 -6.40 -0.20 7.84
N PRO A 38 -5.83 0.88 7.28
CA PRO A 38 -6.49 1.68 6.26
C PRO A 38 -6.65 0.91 4.93
N THR A 39 -7.66 0.05 4.87
CA THR A 39 -8.44 -0.17 3.66
C THR A 39 -9.19 1.13 3.43
N TYR A 40 -9.03 1.70 2.23
CA TYR A 40 -9.89 2.78 1.78
C TYR A 40 -11.34 2.28 1.79
N THR A 41 -12.00 2.49 2.91
CA THR A 41 -13.44 2.39 3.10
C THR A 41 -13.85 3.84 3.30
N GLU A 42 -14.62 4.36 2.36
CA GLU A 42 -15.23 5.66 2.57
C GLU A 42 -16.18 5.59 3.78
N PRO A 43 -16.29 6.69 4.56
CA PRO A 43 -17.34 6.79 5.56
C PRO A 43 -18.72 6.69 4.88
N ALA A 44 -19.64 5.98 5.54
CA ALA A 44 -21.03 5.91 5.13
C ALA A 44 -21.59 7.32 4.94
N GLU A 45 -22.21 7.57 3.78
CA GLU A 45 -23.02 8.77 3.58
C GLU A 45 -24.17 8.75 4.58
N GLY A 46 -24.13 9.70 5.52
CA GLY A 46 -25.26 10.00 6.38
C GLY A 46 -26.36 10.61 5.53
N SER A 47 -27.45 9.88 5.34
CA SER A 47 -28.73 10.44 4.96
C SER A 47 -29.29 11.24 6.14
N ALA A 48 -29.19 12.56 6.09
CA ALA A 48 -30.00 13.46 6.89
C ALA A 48 -30.98 14.14 5.96
N GLU A 49 -32.24 13.70 5.99
CA GLU A 49 -33.46 14.51 5.96
C GLU A 49 -34.69 13.59 5.83
N ALA A 50 -35.36 13.33 6.95
CA ALA A 50 -36.80 13.06 6.99
C ALA A 50 -37.30 13.48 8.37
N ASP A 51 -37.97 14.63 8.37
CA ASP A 51 -38.62 15.25 9.51
C ASP A 51 -39.82 14.42 9.99
N ALA A 52 -40.14 14.59 11.26
CA ALA A 52 -41.07 13.78 12.04
C ALA A 52 -42.54 14.01 11.65
N THR A 53 -43.34 12.95 11.70
CA THR A 53 -44.71 13.02 12.27
C THR A 53 -45.01 11.72 13.01
N ALA A 54 -45.32 11.86 14.29
CA ALA A 54 -45.78 10.82 15.18
C ALA A 54 -47.31 10.74 15.12
N GLU A 55 -47.86 9.54 15.11
CA GLU A 55 -49.16 9.29 15.73
C GLU A 55 -49.24 7.84 16.20
N ALA A 56 -49.45 7.71 17.51
CA ALA A 56 -49.73 6.46 18.22
C ALA A 56 -51.24 6.21 18.19
N ALA A 57 -51.65 4.97 17.93
CA ALA A 57 -52.99 4.51 18.24
C ALA A 57 -52.90 3.12 18.87
N GLY A 58 -53.20 3.07 20.17
CA GLY A 58 -53.30 1.85 20.95
C GLY A 58 -54.54 1.05 20.58
N SER A 59 -54.38 -0.26 20.57
CA SER A 59 -55.44 -1.25 20.47
C SER A 59 -55.68 -1.86 21.85
N ASP A 60 -56.88 -1.66 22.39
CA ASP A 60 -57.37 -2.46 23.52
C ASP A 60 -58.91 -2.45 23.50
N GLN A 61 -59.52 -3.59 23.13
CA GLN A 61 -60.85 -4.00 23.59
C GLN A 61 -61.01 -5.51 23.41
N ALA A 62 -61.29 -6.16 24.53
CA ALA A 62 -61.73 -7.54 24.66
C ALA A 62 -63.25 -7.60 24.88
N THR A 63 -63.91 -8.54 24.21
CA THR A 63 -65.19 -9.23 24.56
C THR A 63 -65.36 -10.32 23.50
N GLY A 64 -65.73 -11.58 23.73
CA GLY A 64 -66.23 -12.31 24.88
C GLY A 64 -66.84 -13.63 24.35
N ALA A 65 -67.32 -14.45 25.29
CA ALA A 65 -68.20 -15.62 25.15
C ALA A 65 -67.57 -16.99 24.80
N ALA A 66 -67.95 -17.92 25.67
CA ALA A 66 -67.59 -19.31 25.79
C ALA A 66 -68.62 -20.24 25.13
N GLU A 67 -68.28 -21.53 25.12
CA GLU A 67 -69.12 -22.76 25.17
C GLU A 67 -68.64 -23.78 24.12
N ASP A 68 -68.63 -25.09 24.32
CA ASP A 68 -68.64 -26.04 25.45
C ASP A 68 -68.58 -27.44 24.80
N ARG A 69 -68.00 -28.45 25.50
CA ARG A 69 -68.13 -29.92 25.30
C ARG A 69 -67.42 -30.58 24.09
N ASP A 70 -66.88 -31.81 24.15
CA ASP A 70 -66.97 -32.94 25.09
C ASP A 70 -65.82 -33.95 24.86
N SER A 71 -65.47 -34.72 25.90
CA SER A 71 -64.96 -36.12 26.01
C SER A 71 -63.96 -36.71 24.97
N ASP A 72 -62.99 -37.58 25.26
CA ASP A 72 -62.85 -38.58 26.33
C ASP A 72 -61.41 -39.14 26.38
N GLN A 73 -61.09 -39.83 27.48
CA GLN A 73 -59.77 -40.37 27.88
C GLN A 73 -59.23 -41.55 27.02
N ALA A 74 -57.89 -41.73 27.00
CA ALA A 74 -57.20 -43.00 27.35
C ALA A 74 -55.65 -42.94 27.16
N GLU A 75 -54.91 -43.42 28.16
CA GLU A 75 -53.47 -43.72 28.12
C GLU A 75 -53.15 -44.95 27.22
N SER A 76 -52.02 -44.94 26.53
CA SER A 76 -51.01 -46.02 26.61
C SER A 76 -49.78 -45.69 25.75
N GLY A 77 -48.60 -45.95 26.31
CA GLY A 77 -47.31 -45.67 25.68
C GLY A 77 -46.92 -46.68 24.61
N ALA A 78 -46.17 -46.21 23.63
CA ALA A 78 -45.19 -46.98 22.90
C ALA A 78 -44.08 -46.03 22.45
N ALA A 79 -42.84 -46.44 22.74
CA ALA A 79 -41.63 -45.71 22.42
C ALA A 79 -41.44 -45.58 20.91
N ASP A 80 -41.22 -44.37 20.44
CA ASP A 80 -40.63 -44.13 19.13
C ASP A 80 -39.32 -43.35 19.30
N VAL A 81 -38.30 -43.90 18.65
CA VAL A 81 -36.90 -43.47 18.66
C VAL A 81 -36.83 -42.08 18.05
N ALA A 82 -36.54 -41.08 18.88
CA ALA A 82 -36.24 -39.73 18.41
C ALA A 82 -34.93 -39.77 17.60
N GLU A 83 -35.07 -39.73 16.29
CA GLU A 83 -34.03 -39.32 15.34
C GLU A 83 -33.43 -38.00 15.83
N PRO A 84 -32.10 -37.84 15.95
CA PRO A 84 -31.55 -36.55 16.35
C PRO A 84 -31.97 -35.55 15.28
N ALA A 85 -32.68 -34.51 15.72
CA ALA A 85 -33.06 -33.38 14.89
C ALA A 85 -31.81 -32.93 14.12
N SER A 86 -31.81 -33.23 12.82
CA SER A 86 -30.89 -32.65 11.86
C SER A 86 -31.01 -31.14 12.03
N ALA A 87 -30.00 -30.54 12.66
CA ALA A 87 -29.87 -29.11 12.70
C ALA A 87 -29.95 -28.64 11.25
N ALA A 88 -31.01 -27.90 10.93
CA ALA A 88 -31.18 -27.31 9.61
C ALA A 88 -29.86 -26.60 9.25
N PRO A 89 -29.27 -26.87 8.07
CA PRO A 89 -28.04 -26.19 7.68
C PRO A 89 -28.31 -24.69 7.74
N ALA A 90 -27.54 -23.96 8.55
CA ALA A 90 -27.52 -22.51 8.54
C ALA A 90 -27.43 -22.07 7.07
N ALA A 91 -28.27 -21.11 6.68
CA ALA A 91 -28.39 -20.69 5.29
C ALA A 91 -27.01 -20.25 4.76
N ASN A 92 -26.35 -21.17 4.06
CA ASN A 92 -25.03 -21.00 3.44
C ASN A 92 -25.16 -20.12 2.18
N GLY A 93 -25.63 -18.89 2.37
CA GLY A 93 -25.71 -17.89 1.31
C GLY A 93 -24.44 -17.05 1.26
N ALA A 94 -24.08 -16.55 0.08
CA ALA A 94 -23.14 -15.46 -0.07
C ALA A 94 -23.90 -14.21 -0.49
N VAL A 95 -23.58 -13.06 0.12
CA VAL A 95 -24.08 -11.76 -0.30
C VAL A 95 -23.17 -11.23 -1.39
N VAL A 96 -23.76 -10.90 -2.55
CA VAL A 96 -23.04 -10.29 -3.67
C VAL A 96 -23.49 -8.86 -3.83
N THR A 97 -22.53 -7.93 -3.83
CA THR A 97 -22.78 -6.51 -4.12
C THR A 97 -21.84 -6.04 -5.21
N ALA A 98 -22.32 -5.13 -6.06
CA ALA A 98 -21.52 -4.54 -7.11
C ALA A 98 -21.86 -3.06 -7.28
N ALA A 99 -20.84 -2.23 -7.43
CA ALA A 99 -21.00 -0.82 -7.76
C ALA A 99 -19.75 -0.32 -8.49
N LEU A 100 -19.95 0.66 -9.40
CA LEU A 100 -18.84 1.30 -10.11
C LEU A 100 -17.79 1.82 -9.11
N GLY A 101 -16.52 1.56 -9.40
CA GLY A 101 -15.42 1.94 -8.52
C GLY A 101 -15.20 0.98 -7.35
N ARG A 102 -16.26 0.37 -6.80
CA ARG A 102 -16.19 -0.57 -5.66
C ARG A 102 -15.87 -2.00 -6.08
N GLY A 103 -16.18 -2.38 -7.33
CA GLY A 103 -15.99 -3.72 -7.86
C GLY A 103 -17.12 -4.67 -7.48
N VAL A 104 -16.83 -5.97 -7.55
CA VAL A 104 -17.76 -7.05 -7.15
C VAL A 104 -17.29 -7.64 -5.82
N ARG A 105 -18.08 -7.44 -4.77
CA ARG A 105 -17.85 -7.99 -3.43
C ARG A 105 -18.74 -9.20 -3.22
N ILE A 106 -18.15 -10.28 -2.74
CA ILE A 106 -18.79 -11.53 -2.35
C ILE A 106 -18.40 -11.77 -0.89
N GLU A 107 -19.39 -11.98 -0.04
CA GLU A 107 -19.19 -12.15 1.41
C GLU A 107 -20.05 -13.32 1.89
N SER A 108 -19.46 -14.22 2.69
CA SER A 108 -20.21 -15.33 3.28
C SER A 108 -21.23 -14.80 4.30
N ALA A 109 -22.35 -15.50 4.48
CA ALA A 109 -23.40 -15.08 5.42
C ALA A 109 -22.91 -14.98 6.88
N ASP A 110 -21.90 -15.75 7.27
CA ASP A 110 -21.24 -15.71 8.58
C ASP A 110 -20.19 -14.59 8.70
N GLY A 111 -19.85 -13.90 7.60
CA GLY A 111 -18.84 -12.83 7.56
C GLY A 111 -17.39 -13.33 7.66
N GLU A 112 -17.14 -14.63 7.75
CA GLU A 112 -15.81 -15.23 7.90
C GLU A 112 -14.95 -15.08 6.63
N PHE A 113 -15.60 -15.00 5.47
CA PHE A 113 -14.94 -14.93 4.18
C PHE A 113 -15.45 -13.74 3.37
N MET A 114 -14.51 -13.01 2.79
CA MET A 114 -14.82 -11.95 1.84
C MET A 114 -13.85 -11.97 0.67
N LEU A 115 -14.39 -11.73 -0.52
CA LEU A 115 -13.65 -11.50 -1.75
C LEU A 115 -14.22 -10.25 -2.43
N ASN A 116 -13.35 -9.28 -2.69
CA ASN A 116 -13.65 -8.14 -3.53
C ASN A 116 -12.74 -8.16 -4.77
N ILE A 117 -13.36 -8.13 -5.94
CA ILE A 117 -12.69 -8.08 -7.24
C ILE A 117 -12.87 -6.69 -7.83
N ARG A 118 -11.76 -6.00 -8.10
CA ARG A 118 -11.76 -4.69 -8.78
C ARG A 118 -10.87 -4.74 -10.01
N ALA A 119 -11.26 -4.00 -11.05
CA ALA A 119 -10.38 -3.74 -12.18
C ALA A 119 -10.07 -2.25 -12.29
N ARG A 120 -8.88 -1.91 -12.80
CA ARG A 120 -8.50 -0.53 -13.07
C ARG A 120 -7.78 -0.41 -14.39
N ALA A 121 -8.16 0.59 -15.18
CA ALA A 121 -7.41 1.01 -16.34
C ALA A 121 -6.99 2.48 -16.22
N GLN A 122 -5.81 2.78 -16.78
CA GLN A 122 -5.31 4.12 -17.02
C GLN A 122 -4.84 4.21 -18.46
N LEU A 123 -5.47 5.08 -19.24
CA LEU A 123 -5.09 5.37 -20.62
C LEU A 123 -4.35 6.69 -20.65
N LEU A 124 -3.20 6.73 -21.31
CA LEU A 124 -2.28 7.87 -21.28
C LEU A 124 -1.88 8.27 -22.69
N ALA A 125 -2.09 9.55 -23.01
CA ALA A 125 -1.42 10.24 -24.11
C ALA A 125 -0.24 11.05 -23.55
N THR A 126 0.90 11.03 -24.22
CA THR A 126 2.08 11.82 -23.85
C THR A 126 2.68 12.46 -25.08
N ALA A 127 2.84 13.78 -25.05
CA ALA A 127 3.61 14.54 -26.01
C ALA A 127 4.92 15.01 -25.35
N LEU A 128 6.04 14.70 -25.98
CA LEU A 128 7.36 15.20 -25.62
C LEU A 128 7.82 16.19 -26.69
N GLY A 129 8.35 17.32 -26.26
CA GLY A 129 9.09 18.23 -27.14
C GLY A 129 10.54 17.77 -27.34
N ASP A 130 11.19 18.35 -28.34
CA ASP A 130 12.63 18.17 -28.56
C ASP A 130 13.43 18.60 -27.32
N SER A 131 14.59 17.98 -27.13
CA SER A 131 15.53 18.38 -26.07
C SER A 131 16.83 18.94 -26.66
N PRO A 132 17.35 20.08 -26.14
CA PRO A 132 18.69 20.56 -26.48
C PRO A 132 19.80 19.56 -26.14
N ALA A 133 19.56 18.70 -25.13
CA ALA A 133 20.46 17.60 -24.75
C ALA A 133 20.37 16.36 -25.68
N GLY A 134 19.56 16.44 -26.74
CA GLY A 134 19.32 15.37 -27.70
C GLY A 134 18.00 14.62 -27.45
N GLY A 135 17.35 14.21 -28.55
CA GLY A 135 16.10 13.45 -28.56
C GLY A 135 14.96 14.22 -29.20
N ASP A 136 14.33 13.58 -30.19
CA ASP A 136 13.24 14.16 -30.95
C ASP A 136 11.92 14.14 -30.16
N GLY A 137 11.07 15.10 -30.49
CA GLY A 137 9.70 15.16 -30.03
C GLY A 137 8.93 13.91 -30.44
N SER A 138 7.96 13.52 -29.61
CA SER A 138 7.16 12.32 -29.86
C SER A 138 5.78 12.46 -29.28
N ILE A 139 4.82 11.75 -29.89
CA ILE A 139 3.48 11.58 -29.34
C ILE A 139 3.25 10.08 -29.18
N THR A 140 2.84 9.67 -27.99
CA THR A 140 2.57 8.26 -27.67
C THR A 140 1.21 8.12 -27.02
N PHE A 141 0.53 7.02 -27.35
CA PHE A 141 -0.70 6.58 -26.72
C PHE A 141 -0.45 5.20 -26.13
N GLN A 142 -0.79 4.99 -24.86
CA GLN A 142 -0.57 3.72 -24.18
C GLN A 142 -1.63 3.42 -23.13
N ALA A 143 -1.89 2.12 -22.92
CA ALA A 143 -2.46 1.65 -21.67
C ALA A 143 -1.36 1.72 -20.61
N ARG A 144 -1.37 2.78 -19.79
CA ARG A 144 -0.33 3.06 -18.79
C ARG A 144 -0.32 2.06 -17.64
N ARG A 145 -1.52 1.61 -17.24
CA ARG A 145 -1.76 0.57 -16.21
C ARG A 145 -3.06 -0.14 -16.54
N VAL A 146 -3.07 -1.47 -16.50
CA VAL A 146 -4.28 -2.30 -16.56
C VAL A 146 -4.12 -3.37 -15.49
N ARG A 147 -4.97 -3.34 -14.46
CA ARG A 147 -4.78 -4.15 -13.26
C ARG A 147 -6.05 -4.82 -12.78
N LEU A 148 -5.87 -6.03 -12.26
CA LEU A 148 -6.88 -6.77 -11.51
C LEU A 148 -6.45 -6.85 -10.05
N LEU A 149 -7.39 -6.60 -9.16
CA LEU A 149 -7.18 -6.61 -7.72
C LEU A 149 -8.15 -7.62 -7.12
N PHE A 150 -7.62 -8.52 -6.29
CA PHE A 150 -8.39 -9.43 -5.44
C PHE A 150 -7.98 -9.10 -4.01
N GLN A 151 -8.95 -8.73 -3.19
CA GLN A 151 -8.68 -8.40 -1.80
C GLN A 151 -9.83 -8.86 -0.93
N GLY A 152 -9.53 -9.20 0.31
CA GLY A 152 -10.56 -9.63 1.22
C GLY A 152 -10.01 -10.13 2.53
N HIS A 153 -10.77 -10.97 3.21
CA HIS A 153 -10.36 -11.60 4.45
C HIS A 153 -10.77 -13.07 4.51
N LEU A 154 -10.07 -13.83 5.35
CA LEU A 154 -10.26 -15.27 5.58
C LEU A 154 -10.33 -15.51 7.08
N PHE A 155 -11.26 -16.31 7.60
CA PHE A 155 -11.39 -16.56 9.04
C PHE A 155 -11.67 -15.29 9.88
N GLY A 156 -12.36 -14.31 9.28
CA GLY A 156 -12.67 -13.03 9.93
C GLY A 156 -11.81 -11.84 9.47
N PRO A 157 -12.20 -10.61 9.84
CA PRO A 157 -11.62 -9.37 9.32
C PRO A 157 -10.18 -9.09 9.75
N GLU A 158 -9.65 -9.80 10.75
CA GLU A 158 -8.26 -9.65 11.20
C GLU A 158 -7.24 -10.23 10.22
N TRP A 159 -7.64 -11.21 9.39
CA TRP A 159 -6.78 -11.93 8.45
C TRP A 159 -7.10 -11.51 7.02
N GLN A 160 -6.42 -10.49 6.54
CA GLN A 160 -6.67 -9.89 5.24
C GLN A 160 -5.69 -10.40 4.20
N TYR A 161 -6.13 -10.55 2.95
CA TYR A 161 -5.26 -10.83 1.81
C TYR A 161 -5.39 -9.77 0.72
N TYR A 162 -4.33 -9.60 -0.05
CA TYR A 162 -4.30 -8.70 -1.20
C TYR A 162 -3.44 -9.27 -2.32
N ILE A 163 -4.03 -9.40 -3.50
CA ILE A 163 -3.37 -9.83 -4.73
C ILE A 163 -3.63 -8.78 -5.81
N GLN A 164 -2.56 -8.28 -6.44
CA GLN A 164 -2.64 -7.37 -7.58
C GLN A 164 -1.86 -7.90 -8.76
N LEU A 165 -2.55 -8.06 -9.89
CA LEU A 165 -1.99 -8.42 -11.19
C LEU A 165 -1.99 -7.20 -12.11
N GLY A 166 -0.95 -7.05 -12.92
CA GLY A 166 -0.84 -5.96 -13.90
C GLY A 166 -0.42 -6.46 -15.27
N PHE A 167 -1.09 -5.95 -16.30
CA PHE A 167 -1.02 -6.47 -17.67
C PHE A 167 -0.50 -5.45 -18.70
N SER A 168 -0.14 -4.24 -18.27
CA SER A 168 0.49 -3.27 -19.17
C SER A 168 2.02 -3.44 -19.22
N ASN A 169 2.67 -2.94 -20.28
CA ASN A 169 4.14 -2.94 -20.39
C ASN A 169 4.83 -2.25 -19.22
N ARG A 170 4.20 -1.24 -18.63
CA ARG A 170 4.73 -0.53 -17.44
C ARG A 170 4.34 -1.21 -16.13
N ASP A 171 3.57 -2.29 -16.18
CA ASP A 171 3.26 -3.11 -15.02
C ASP A 171 4.29 -4.22 -14.76
N THR A 172 5.04 -4.63 -15.78
CA THR A 172 6.09 -5.66 -15.71
C THR A 172 7.49 -5.04 -15.76
N GLU A 173 8.53 -5.83 -15.48
CA GLU A 173 9.92 -5.43 -15.73
C GLU A 173 10.37 -5.96 -17.10
N PRO A 174 11.22 -5.23 -17.85
CA PRO A 174 11.64 -5.65 -19.19
C PRO A 174 12.29 -7.04 -19.22
N ASP A 175 13.11 -7.34 -18.21
CA ASP A 175 13.83 -8.59 -18.05
C ASP A 175 13.00 -9.68 -17.36
N LEU A 176 11.88 -9.32 -16.72
CA LEU A 176 10.98 -10.25 -16.04
C LEU A 176 9.51 -9.87 -16.23
N ARG A 177 8.90 -10.48 -17.25
CA ARG A 177 7.51 -10.22 -17.66
C ARG A 177 6.46 -10.99 -16.84
N LEU A 178 6.57 -10.96 -15.51
CA LEU A 178 5.57 -11.54 -14.61
C LEU A 178 4.52 -10.50 -14.20
N PRO A 179 3.21 -10.78 -14.33
CA PRO A 179 2.15 -9.81 -14.06
C PRO A 179 1.95 -9.54 -12.56
N LEU A 180 2.50 -10.39 -11.69
CA LEU A 180 2.35 -10.26 -10.25
C LEU A 180 2.99 -8.95 -9.75
N ARG A 181 2.20 -8.13 -9.07
CA ARG A 181 2.68 -6.92 -8.39
C ARG A 181 2.75 -7.13 -6.90
N ASP A 182 1.62 -7.44 -6.28
CA ASP A 182 1.49 -7.60 -4.84
C ASP A 182 0.77 -8.93 -4.56
N ALA A 183 1.23 -9.66 -3.54
CA ALA A 183 0.60 -10.87 -3.01
C ALA A 183 1.04 -11.02 -1.56
N TYR A 184 0.19 -10.62 -0.62
CA TYR A 184 0.51 -10.66 0.79
C TYR A 184 -0.73 -10.96 1.65
N MET A 185 -0.48 -11.41 2.87
CA MET A 185 -1.47 -11.48 3.93
C MET A 185 -1.10 -10.51 5.06
N THR A 186 -2.11 -9.95 5.71
CA THR A 186 -1.98 -9.09 6.88
C THR A 186 -2.80 -9.69 8.01
N TRP A 187 -2.20 -9.83 9.19
CA TRP A 187 -2.89 -10.13 10.43
C TRP A 187 -2.91 -8.89 11.32
N SER A 188 -4.10 -8.48 11.76
CA SER A 188 -4.32 -7.24 12.51
C SER A 188 -4.94 -7.48 13.90
N GLY A 189 -4.44 -8.48 14.63
CA GLY A 189 -5.02 -8.87 15.93
C GLY A 189 -4.55 -8.03 17.13
N LEU A 190 -3.53 -7.18 16.97
CA LEU A 190 -2.99 -6.34 18.04
C LEU A 190 -2.86 -4.90 17.59
N ARG A 191 -3.39 -3.96 18.38
CA ARG A 191 -3.31 -2.50 18.11
C ARG A 191 -1.88 -2.05 17.77
N ASP A 192 -0.93 -2.45 18.61
CA ASP A 192 0.45 -1.96 18.55
C ASP A 192 1.36 -2.82 17.67
N MET A 193 0.86 -3.95 17.12
CA MET A 193 1.70 -4.87 16.36
C MET A 193 0.87 -5.73 15.37
N ASN A 194 0.60 -5.17 14.20
CA ASN A 194 0.09 -5.92 13.05
C ASN A 194 1.24 -6.56 12.28
N VAL A 195 0.98 -7.69 11.63
CA VAL A 195 1.98 -8.43 10.84
C VAL A 195 1.54 -8.49 9.39
N ARG A 196 2.42 -8.19 8.44
CA ARG A 196 2.18 -8.44 7.02
C ARG A 196 3.33 -9.21 6.40
N PHE A 197 3.03 -10.25 5.63
CA PHE A 197 4.03 -11.10 4.99
C PHE A 197 3.66 -11.43 3.54
N GLY A 198 4.67 -11.54 2.67
CA GLY A 198 4.53 -11.80 1.24
C GLY A 198 5.19 -10.73 0.38
N GLN A 199 4.77 -10.63 -0.88
CA GLN A 199 5.25 -9.60 -1.81
C GLN A 199 4.42 -8.33 -1.69
N MET A 200 5.05 -7.22 -1.32
CA MET A 200 4.36 -5.96 -1.07
C MET A 200 5.24 -4.75 -1.38
N LYS A 201 4.67 -3.56 -1.35
CA LYS A 201 5.47 -2.33 -1.33
C LYS A 201 6.26 -2.23 -0.04
N VAL A 202 7.54 -1.92 -0.18
CA VAL A 202 8.42 -1.68 0.96
C VAL A 202 7.99 -0.38 1.67
N PRO A 203 7.80 -0.36 3.00
CA PRO A 203 7.25 0.79 3.73
C PRO A 203 8.30 1.89 3.98
N HIS A 204 8.91 2.42 2.92
CA HIS A 204 9.99 3.40 3.01
C HIS A 204 9.50 4.85 2.93
N ASP A 205 8.72 5.20 1.90
CA ASP A 205 8.25 6.58 1.64
C ASP A 205 6.76 6.62 1.24
N ARG A 206 6.05 7.71 1.56
CA ARG A 206 4.58 7.81 1.36
C ARG A 206 4.23 7.84 -0.11
N GLN A 207 4.84 8.70 -0.93
CA GLN A 207 4.42 8.82 -2.32
C GLN A 207 4.55 7.47 -3.05
N ARG A 208 5.57 6.65 -2.74
CA ARG A 208 5.68 5.28 -3.27
C ARG A 208 4.59 4.36 -2.73
N VAL A 209 4.35 4.35 -1.42
CA VAL A 209 3.36 3.47 -0.78
C VAL A 209 1.93 3.83 -1.22
N ASN A 210 1.63 5.11 -1.46
CA ASN A 210 0.37 5.57 -2.02
C ASN A 210 0.02 4.81 -3.30
N SER A 211 -1.27 4.50 -3.49
CA SER A 211 -1.72 3.89 -4.74
C SER A 211 -1.43 4.84 -5.89
N SER A 212 -0.98 4.30 -7.03
CA SER A 212 -0.82 5.11 -8.24
C SER A 212 -2.14 5.69 -8.76
N SER A 213 -3.30 5.25 -8.25
CA SER A 213 -4.59 5.86 -8.56
C SER A 213 -4.89 7.12 -7.77
N ALA A 214 -4.28 7.25 -6.58
CA ALA A 214 -4.53 8.32 -5.62
C ALA A 214 -3.53 9.48 -5.72
N LEU A 215 -2.78 9.55 -6.83
CA LEU A 215 -1.84 10.64 -7.11
C LEU A 215 -2.58 11.85 -7.70
N GLN A 216 -2.12 13.07 -7.37
CA GLN A 216 -2.58 14.31 -7.99
C GLN A 216 -2.02 14.49 -9.41
N LEU A 217 -0.84 13.94 -9.70
CA LEU A 217 -0.21 14.02 -11.03
C LEU A 217 -0.20 12.64 -11.70
N VAL A 218 0.04 12.59 -13.03
CA VAL A 218 0.00 11.34 -13.81
C VAL A 218 1.02 10.31 -13.30
N ASP A 219 2.18 10.78 -12.82
CA ASP A 219 3.19 9.97 -12.15
C ASP A 219 3.74 10.67 -10.90
N ARG A 220 4.40 9.87 -10.06
CA ARG A 220 5.18 10.33 -8.90
C ARG A 220 6.30 11.27 -9.32
N SER A 221 6.85 12.01 -8.36
CA SER A 221 8.03 12.84 -8.57
C SER A 221 9.16 12.03 -9.19
N ILE A 222 9.98 12.65 -10.04
CA ILE A 222 11.22 12.02 -10.51
C ILE A 222 12.12 11.62 -9.35
N VAL A 223 12.07 12.39 -8.25
CA VAL A 223 12.82 12.13 -7.00
C VAL A 223 12.36 10.82 -6.39
N THR A 224 11.05 10.67 -6.16
CA THR A 224 10.48 9.42 -5.65
C THR A 224 10.79 8.26 -6.61
N GLN A 225 10.65 8.45 -7.93
CA GLN A 225 10.94 7.39 -8.91
C GLN A 225 12.40 6.90 -8.84
N GLU A 226 13.34 7.75 -8.44
CA GLU A 226 14.76 7.41 -8.30
C GLU A 226 15.10 6.79 -6.94
N PHE A 227 14.58 7.35 -5.84
CA PHE A 227 15.02 7.03 -4.48
C PHE A 227 14.09 6.10 -3.68
N ASN A 228 12.90 5.78 -4.20
CA ASN A 228 12.01 4.85 -3.52
C ASN A 228 12.59 3.43 -3.39
N LEU A 229 12.01 2.64 -2.50
CA LEU A 229 12.13 1.18 -2.49
C LEU A 229 10.81 0.60 -3.01
N ASP A 230 10.86 -0.14 -4.12
CA ASP A 230 9.66 -0.43 -4.90
C ASP A 230 8.78 -1.47 -4.20
N ARG A 231 9.10 -2.74 -4.39
CA ARG A 231 8.39 -3.89 -3.86
C ARG A 231 9.38 -4.98 -3.64
N ASP A 232 9.09 -5.81 -2.66
CA ASP A 232 9.93 -6.93 -2.30
C ASP A 232 9.12 -7.99 -1.54
N VAL A 233 9.71 -9.17 -1.39
CA VAL A 233 9.14 -10.27 -0.60
C VAL A 233 9.75 -10.22 0.79
N GLY A 234 8.90 -10.23 1.81
CA GLY A 234 9.37 -10.16 3.20
C GLY A 234 8.26 -10.14 4.24
N ILE A 235 8.63 -9.71 5.44
CA ILE A 235 7.74 -9.58 6.60
C ILE A 235 7.90 -8.17 7.16
N GLN A 236 6.78 -7.53 7.51
CA GLN A 236 6.76 -6.27 8.25
C GLN A 236 5.86 -6.34 9.48
N LEU A 237 6.26 -5.60 10.51
CA LEU A 237 5.48 -5.27 11.69
C LEU A 237 5.08 -3.80 11.62
N PHE A 238 3.84 -3.46 11.95
CA PHE A 238 3.39 -2.08 11.90
C PHE A 238 2.23 -1.80 12.86
N SER A 239 2.08 -0.54 13.24
CA SER A 239 0.90 -0.02 13.93
C SER A 239 0.56 1.36 13.41
N THR A 240 -0.73 1.66 13.31
CA THR A 240 -1.25 2.98 12.93
C THR A 240 -1.67 3.81 14.13
N ASP A 241 -1.67 3.24 15.34
CA ASP A 241 -2.08 3.92 16.57
C ASP A 241 -1.33 3.37 17.79
N VAL A 242 -0.02 3.61 17.81
CA VAL A 242 0.87 3.13 18.86
C VAL A 242 0.41 3.67 20.21
N GLY A 243 0.12 2.75 21.14
CA GLY A 243 -0.29 3.08 22.50
C GLY A 243 -1.72 3.61 22.62
N GLY A 244 -2.53 3.59 21.55
CA GLY A 244 -3.88 4.14 21.59
C GLY A 244 -3.91 5.67 21.65
N LEU A 245 -2.93 6.33 21.05
CA LEU A 245 -2.75 7.79 21.08
C LEU A 245 -3.64 8.54 20.08
N GLY A 246 -4.74 7.92 19.62
CA GLY A 246 -5.68 8.53 18.67
C GLY A 246 -5.08 8.69 17.26
N GLY A 247 -4.23 7.75 16.86
CA GLY A 247 -3.55 7.74 15.56
C GLY A 247 -2.42 8.76 15.43
N ARG A 248 -1.97 9.34 16.54
CA ARG A 248 -0.91 10.37 16.54
C ARG A 248 0.48 9.80 16.31
N LEU A 249 0.68 8.50 16.52
CA LEU A 249 1.94 7.82 16.32
C LEU A 249 1.72 6.51 15.58
N ALA A 250 2.49 6.31 14.50
CA ALA A 250 2.48 5.10 13.71
C ALA A 250 3.91 4.67 13.39
N TYR A 251 4.12 3.38 13.16
CA TYR A 251 5.40 2.86 12.70
C TYR A 251 5.21 1.68 11.74
N ALA A 252 6.24 1.43 10.94
CA ALA A 252 6.43 0.18 10.22
C ALA A 252 7.91 -0.21 10.26
N ALA A 253 8.19 -1.49 10.48
CA ALA A 253 9.53 -2.07 10.43
C ALA A 253 9.48 -3.41 9.71
N GLY A 254 10.46 -3.73 8.86
CA GLY A 254 10.42 -4.97 8.09
C GLY A 254 11.77 -5.47 7.60
N VAL A 255 11.78 -6.74 7.23
CA VAL A 255 12.91 -7.46 6.64
C VAL A 255 12.43 -8.10 5.34
N PHE A 256 13.17 -7.86 4.26
CA PHE A 256 12.84 -8.31 2.90
C PHE A 256 14.07 -8.88 2.19
N GLY A 257 13.87 -9.52 1.03
CA GLY A 257 14.93 -10.19 0.27
C GLY A 257 15.96 -9.28 -0.42
N GLY A 258 15.63 -8.01 -0.68
CA GLY A 258 16.52 -7.00 -1.26
C GLY A 258 16.50 -6.89 -2.79
N ASP A 259 16.23 -7.98 -3.51
CA ASP A 259 16.27 -8.00 -4.99
C ASP A 259 15.00 -7.48 -5.67
N GLY A 260 13.93 -7.37 -4.89
CA GLY A 260 12.65 -6.85 -5.30
C GLY A 260 11.66 -7.91 -5.79
N ARG A 261 10.57 -7.44 -6.41
CA ARG A 261 9.43 -8.29 -6.76
C ARG A 261 9.76 -9.39 -7.78
N ASN A 262 9.09 -10.53 -7.62
CA ASN A 262 9.10 -11.69 -8.53
C ASN A 262 10.48 -12.34 -8.71
N ARG A 263 11.46 -12.02 -7.87
CA ARG A 263 12.79 -12.63 -7.90
C ARG A 263 12.88 -13.76 -6.88
N ILE A 264 13.70 -14.76 -7.19
CA ILE A 264 14.18 -15.74 -6.23
C ILE A 264 15.58 -15.27 -5.85
N THR A 265 15.79 -14.94 -4.58
CA THR A 265 17.09 -14.51 -4.08
C THR A 265 18.02 -15.71 -4.02
N GLY A 266 19.22 -15.59 -4.59
CA GLY A 266 20.23 -16.66 -4.62
C GLY A 266 21.33 -16.49 -3.59
N ASP A 267 21.79 -15.25 -3.41
CA ASP A 267 22.87 -14.90 -2.48
C ASP A 267 22.32 -14.33 -1.17
N PHE A 268 23.13 -14.39 -0.11
CA PHE A 268 22.76 -13.85 1.19
C PHE A 268 22.81 -12.31 1.15
N GLY A 269 21.64 -11.67 1.25
CA GLY A 269 21.45 -10.24 1.37
C GLY A 269 20.03 -9.97 1.86
N LEU A 270 19.86 -9.00 2.76
CA LEU A 270 18.56 -8.61 3.30
C LEU A 270 18.39 -7.10 3.22
N LEU A 271 17.13 -6.71 2.99
CA LEU A 271 16.67 -5.34 3.08
C LEU A 271 15.97 -5.11 4.42
N TYR A 272 16.55 -4.24 5.24
CA TYR A 272 15.99 -3.79 6.52
C TYR A 272 15.36 -2.43 6.34
N VAL A 273 14.13 -2.24 6.83
CA VAL A 273 13.39 -0.97 6.70
C VAL A 273 12.75 -0.59 8.01
N GLY A 274 12.79 0.70 8.31
CA GLY A 274 12.08 1.31 9.43
C GLY A 274 11.44 2.64 9.01
N ARG A 275 10.23 2.89 9.50
CA ARG A 275 9.46 4.11 9.23
C ARG A 275 8.68 4.50 10.48
N VAL A 276 8.68 5.78 10.81
CA VAL A 276 7.90 6.34 11.94
C VAL A 276 7.16 7.57 11.46
N SER A 277 5.87 7.64 11.75
CA SER A 277 5.00 8.77 11.41
C SER A 277 4.46 9.41 12.70
N TYR A 278 4.53 10.74 12.78
CA TYR A 278 3.89 11.55 13.80
C TYR A 278 2.80 12.42 13.18
N LEU A 279 1.57 12.26 13.67
CA LEU A 279 0.37 12.94 13.19
C LEU A 279 -0.21 13.79 14.35
N PRO A 280 0.26 15.03 14.55
CA PRO A 280 -0.09 15.81 15.74
C PRO A 280 -1.60 16.07 15.92
N PHE A 281 -2.39 15.96 14.84
CA PHE A 281 -3.85 16.15 14.85
C PHE A 281 -4.66 14.84 14.84
N GLY A 282 -3.99 13.69 14.97
CA GLY A 282 -4.60 12.37 14.90
C GLY A 282 -4.66 11.81 13.47
N ALA A 283 -5.22 10.60 13.35
CA ALA A 283 -5.32 9.90 12.07
C ALA A 283 -6.16 10.66 11.04
N PHE A 284 -5.76 10.58 9.78
CA PHE A 284 -6.52 11.08 8.63
C PHE A 284 -6.19 10.27 7.37
N ASP A 285 -6.78 10.65 6.24
CA ASP A 285 -6.58 10.07 4.90
C ASP A 285 -5.18 10.40 4.30
N ASP A 286 -4.11 10.00 4.98
CA ASP A 286 -2.73 10.39 4.67
C ASP A 286 -2.09 9.57 3.52
N TYR A 287 -2.79 8.55 3.02
CA TYR A 287 -2.39 7.75 1.84
C TYR A 287 -3.05 8.19 0.52
N VAL A 288 -3.69 9.37 0.52
CA VAL A 288 -4.22 10.06 -0.66
C VAL A 288 -3.59 11.45 -0.71
N GLU A 289 -3.14 11.91 -1.88
CA GLU A 289 -2.42 13.18 -1.98
C GLU A 289 -3.38 14.39 -1.89
N ALA A 290 -4.47 14.38 -2.65
CA ALA A 290 -5.49 15.43 -2.66
C ALA A 290 -6.31 15.49 -1.36
N ASP A 291 -6.82 16.67 -1.02
CA ASP A 291 -7.73 16.86 0.11
C ASP A 291 -9.21 16.75 -0.33
N HIS A 292 -9.66 15.54 -0.69
CA HIS A 292 -11.05 15.28 -1.10
C HIS A 292 -12.08 15.57 0.01
N GLY A 293 -11.68 15.48 1.28
CA GLY A 293 -12.56 15.76 2.40
C GLY A 293 -12.77 17.26 2.66
N ARG A 294 -11.87 18.12 2.17
CA ARG A 294 -11.87 19.58 2.35
C ARG A 294 -12.14 20.04 3.80
N ALA A 295 -11.71 19.24 4.77
CA ALA A 295 -11.99 19.51 6.18
C ALA A 295 -11.31 20.80 6.62
N SER A 296 -12.01 21.63 7.41
CA SER A 296 -11.50 22.91 7.92
C SER A 296 -10.38 22.76 8.95
N ASN A 297 -10.33 21.63 9.65
CA ASN A 297 -9.30 21.36 10.64
C ASN A 297 -7.96 21.02 9.96
N PRO A 298 -6.83 21.54 10.45
CA PRO A 298 -5.53 21.21 9.91
C PRO A 298 -5.21 19.74 10.16
N ARG A 299 -4.67 19.07 9.14
CA ARG A 299 -4.12 17.72 9.22
C ARG A 299 -2.68 17.73 8.78
N LEU A 300 -1.82 17.08 9.54
CA LEU A 300 -0.37 17.06 9.33
C LEU A 300 0.14 15.67 9.65
N ALA A 301 1.01 15.15 8.78
CA ALA A 301 1.79 13.97 9.05
C ALA A 301 3.26 14.25 8.72
N LEU A 302 4.13 14.07 9.72
CA LEU A 302 5.57 14.11 9.59
C LEU A 302 6.09 12.67 9.67
N THR A 303 6.85 12.22 8.68
CA THR A 303 7.37 10.86 8.67
C THR A 303 8.86 10.86 8.38
N ALA A 304 9.60 9.99 9.06
CA ALA A 304 10.95 9.63 8.70
C ALA A 304 11.03 8.14 8.34
N GLY A 305 11.84 7.81 7.35
CA GLY A 305 12.10 6.44 6.92
C GLY A 305 13.58 6.17 6.70
N PHE A 306 14.00 4.94 6.98
CA PHE A 306 15.36 4.46 6.84
C PHE A 306 15.36 3.07 6.24
N ALA A 307 16.37 2.75 5.44
CA ALA A 307 16.58 1.41 4.97
C ALA A 307 18.05 1.08 4.73
N TYR A 308 18.40 -0.19 4.86
CA TYR A 308 19.70 -0.74 4.50
C TYR A 308 19.48 -2.00 3.66
N ASN A 309 19.97 -1.99 2.42
CA ASN A 309 19.89 -3.13 1.51
C ASN A 309 21.27 -3.74 1.33
N GLN A 310 21.49 -4.91 1.92
CA GLN A 310 22.76 -5.63 1.84
C GLN A 310 22.89 -6.36 0.50
N ASN A 311 24.07 -6.31 -0.09
CA ASN A 311 24.40 -7.07 -1.30
C ASN A 311 23.37 -6.91 -2.43
N SER A 312 22.84 -5.70 -2.63
CA SER A 312 21.88 -5.43 -3.69
C SER A 312 22.56 -5.40 -5.06
N VAL A 313 22.10 -6.25 -5.97
CA VAL A 313 22.49 -6.22 -7.39
C VAL A 313 21.64 -5.28 -8.23
N ARG A 314 20.65 -4.60 -7.64
CA ARG A 314 19.71 -3.74 -8.39
C ARG A 314 20.19 -2.29 -8.41
N THR A 315 20.16 -1.66 -9.58
CA THR A 315 20.65 -0.29 -9.78
C THR A 315 19.91 0.77 -8.96
N ARG A 316 18.62 0.55 -8.63
CA ARG A 316 17.85 1.37 -7.69
C ARG A 316 17.51 0.64 -6.40
N SER A 317 18.45 -0.16 -5.90
CA SER A 317 18.32 -0.97 -4.68
C SER A 317 17.34 -2.13 -4.78
N THR A 318 16.11 -1.98 -5.27
CA THR A 318 15.14 -3.10 -5.34
C THR A 318 14.49 -3.27 -6.72
N PHE A 319 14.91 -2.50 -7.73
CA PHE A 319 14.28 -2.48 -9.06
C PHE A 319 15.22 -1.83 -10.09
N GLN A 320 14.80 -1.85 -11.37
CA GLN A 320 15.56 -1.45 -12.57
C GLN A 320 16.65 -2.47 -12.95
N ASP A 321 17.70 -2.05 -13.65
CA ASP A 321 18.71 -2.94 -14.20
C ASP A 321 19.52 -3.64 -13.10
N THR A 322 20.17 -4.75 -13.46
CA THR A 322 21.02 -5.55 -12.59
C THR A 322 22.50 -5.29 -12.88
N TYR A 323 23.27 -5.02 -11.83
CA TYR A 323 24.73 -4.97 -11.85
C TYR A 323 25.33 -6.35 -12.15
N GLN A 324 26.40 -6.38 -12.93
CA GLN A 324 27.07 -7.58 -13.42
C GLN A 324 28.41 -7.83 -12.71
N LEU A 325 29.08 -6.78 -12.21
CA LEU A 325 30.40 -6.88 -11.57
C LEU A 325 30.30 -7.15 -10.06
N GLY A 326 29.12 -7.04 -9.48
CA GLY A 326 28.90 -7.31 -8.07
C GLY A 326 27.70 -6.57 -7.50
N SER A 327 27.65 -6.47 -6.18
CA SER A 327 26.53 -5.91 -5.44
C SER A 327 26.94 -4.73 -4.56
N PHE A 328 25.99 -3.84 -4.28
CA PHE A 328 26.21 -2.68 -3.42
C PHE A 328 25.39 -2.77 -2.14
N ASP A 329 26.01 -2.35 -1.05
CA ASP A 329 25.36 -2.14 0.24
C ASP A 329 24.74 -0.74 0.30
N PHE A 330 23.46 -0.61 -0.03
CA PHE A 330 22.79 0.69 -0.06
C PHE A 330 22.26 1.10 1.31
N PHE A 331 22.53 2.34 1.70
CA PHE A 331 21.86 3.04 2.79
C PHE A 331 20.88 4.07 2.22
N HIS A 332 19.67 4.11 2.77
CA HIS A 332 18.62 5.05 2.40
C HIS A 332 18.07 5.77 3.63
N ALA A 333 17.75 7.05 3.47
CA ALA A 333 17.02 7.82 4.44
C ALA A 333 16.03 8.76 3.73
N ASN A 334 14.89 9.00 4.34
CA ASN A 334 13.93 9.99 3.86
C ASN A 334 13.21 10.71 5.00
N PHE A 335 12.75 11.92 4.71
CA PHE A 335 11.86 12.69 5.56
C PHE A 335 10.75 13.31 4.71
N GLU A 336 9.53 13.29 5.23
CA GLU A 336 8.35 13.79 4.52
C GLU A 336 7.39 14.54 5.43
N ALA A 337 6.72 15.54 4.86
CA ALA A 337 5.63 16.27 5.47
C ALA A 337 4.43 16.27 4.51
N LEU A 338 3.26 15.85 5.01
CA LEU A 338 1.98 15.99 4.32
C LEU A 338 1.06 16.87 5.16
N PHE A 339 0.64 18.00 4.61
CA PHE A 339 -0.34 18.90 5.21
C PHE A 339 -1.61 18.95 4.36
N LYS A 340 -2.79 18.98 4.99
CA LYS A 340 -4.09 19.18 4.34
C LYS A 340 -4.99 20.09 5.16
N MET A 341 -5.70 21.00 4.49
CA MET A 341 -6.72 21.86 5.11
C MET A 341 -7.59 22.53 4.04
N SER A 342 -8.92 22.46 4.16
CA SER A 342 -9.88 23.19 3.33
C SER A 342 -9.65 23.06 1.81
N GLY A 343 -9.26 21.87 1.34
CA GLY A 343 -8.97 21.61 -0.07
C GLY A 343 -7.53 21.87 -0.47
N PHE A 344 -6.75 22.59 0.34
CA PHE A 344 -5.31 22.69 0.17
C PHE A 344 -4.62 21.41 0.62
N SER A 345 -3.61 20.98 -0.13
CA SER A 345 -2.72 19.87 0.19
C SER A 345 -1.28 20.25 -0.15
N PHE A 346 -0.34 19.89 0.72
CA PHE A 346 1.08 20.08 0.47
C PHE A 346 1.85 18.84 0.89
N LEU A 347 2.58 18.25 -0.05
CA LEU A 347 3.46 17.12 0.16
C LEU A 347 4.90 17.52 -0.18
N ALA A 348 5.79 17.44 0.81
CA ALA A 348 7.23 17.55 0.58
C ALA A 348 7.92 16.25 1.01
N GLN A 349 8.88 15.77 0.22
CA GLN A 349 9.74 14.64 0.58
C GLN A 349 11.18 14.93 0.18
N ALA A 350 12.11 14.57 1.07
CA ALA A 350 13.55 14.60 0.84
C ALA A 350 14.12 13.20 1.05
N PHE A 351 15.10 12.84 0.23
CA PHE A 351 15.72 11.53 0.17
C PHE A 351 17.24 11.64 0.14
N MET A 352 17.90 10.64 0.71
CA MET A 352 19.31 10.35 0.55
C MET A 352 19.45 8.87 0.22
N ARG A 353 20.31 8.55 -0.75
CA ARG A 353 20.82 7.19 -0.97
C ARG A 353 22.34 7.23 -1.10
N ASP A 354 23.02 6.39 -0.34
CA ASP A 354 24.45 6.21 -0.41
C ASP A 354 24.82 4.72 -0.36
N VAL A 355 26.11 4.39 -0.52
CA VAL A 355 26.62 3.02 -0.40
C VAL A 355 27.70 2.90 0.65
N ARG A 356 27.76 1.76 1.34
CA ARG A 356 28.90 1.42 2.18
C ARG A 356 30.07 0.96 1.30
N GLY A 357 31.24 1.53 1.50
CA GLY A 357 32.43 1.19 0.72
C GLY A 357 32.49 1.91 -0.62
N SER A 358 33.02 1.23 -1.64
CA SER A 358 33.19 1.80 -2.98
C SER A 358 31.84 2.02 -3.67
N ALA A 359 31.70 3.15 -4.36
CA ALA A 359 30.58 3.41 -5.25
C ALA A 359 30.87 2.99 -6.70
N VAL A 360 32.04 2.39 -6.95
CA VAL A 360 32.49 1.95 -8.28
C VAL A 360 33.04 0.54 -8.18
N HIS A 361 32.53 -0.35 -9.04
CA HIS A 361 33.14 -1.62 -9.37
C HIS A 361 33.72 -1.54 -10.77
N GLN A 362 34.90 -2.12 -10.95
CA GLN A 362 35.61 -2.07 -12.22
C GLN A 362 36.30 -3.41 -12.47
N ASP A 363 36.10 -3.94 -13.67
CA ASP A 363 36.84 -5.07 -14.19
C ASP A 363 37.73 -4.60 -15.35
N ASN A 364 39.02 -4.87 -15.21
CA ASN A 364 40.07 -4.51 -16.16
C ASN A 364 40.74 -5.74 -16.80
N SER A 365 40.07 -6.90 -16.77
CA SER A 365 40.60 -8.13 -17.37
C SER A 365 40.85 -7.99 -18.89
N ASP A 366 40.05 -7.18 -19.59
CA ASP A 366 40.32 -6.70 -20.95
C ASP A 366 40.61 -5.19 -20.91
N PRO A 367 41.88 -4.76 -20.97
CA PRO A 367 42.25 -3.34 -20.95
C PRO A 367 41.70 -2.53 -22.13
N ALA A 368 41.31 -3.18 -23.24
CA ALA A 368 40.69 -2.50 -24.38
C ALA A 368 39.21 -2.17 -24.12
N ASN A 369 38.54 -2.92 -23.24
CA ASN A 369 37.10 -2.79 -22.95
C ASN A 369 36.83 -2.93 -21.43
N PRO A 370 37.31 -2.00 -20.60
CA PRO A 370 37.06 -2.07 -19.16
C PRO A 370 35.56 -1.93 -18.87
N ILE A 371 35.04 -2.79 -17.99
CA ILE A 371 33.65 -2.69 -17.52
C ILE A 371 33.67 -1.87 -16.22
N VAL A 372 32.84 -0.82 -16.16
CA VAL A 372 32.72 0.03 -14.98
C VAL A 372 31.25 0.13 -14.59
N GLU A 373 30.95 -0.24 -13.35
CA GLU A 373 29.62 -0.11 -12.76
C GLU A 373 29.67 0.86 -11.59
N THR A 374 28.82 1.87 -11.63
CA THR A 374 28.77 2.91 -10.59
C THR A 374 27.41 2.89 -9.89
N ALA A 375 27.44 2.93 -8.56
CA ALA A 375 26.27 3.06 -7.73
C ALA A 375 25.54 4.38 -8.00
N ARG A 376 24.21 4.36 -7.95
CA ARG A 376 23.37 5.55 -8.12
C ARG A 376 23.24 6.32 -6.80
N VAL A 377 24.27 6.99 -6.31
CA VAL A 377 24.25 7.68 -5.00
C VAL A 377 23.97 9.17 -5.09
N GLY A 378 23.20 9.73 -4.16
CA GLY A 378 22.77 11.12 -4.22
C GLY A 378 21.74 11.52 -3.17
N TYR A 379 21.26 12.75 -3.30
CA TYR A 379 20.11 13.28 -2.59
C TYR A 379 19.08 13.82 -3.58
N GLY A 380 17.84 13.93 -3.16
CA GLY A 380 16.82 14.61 -3.93
C GLY A 380 15.64 15.01 -3.08
N ALA A 381 14.94 16.06 -3.48
CA ALA A 381 13.76 16.53 -2.77
C ALA A 381 12.74 17.10 -3.74
N PHE A 382 11.46 16.97 -3.40
CA PHE A 382 10.37 17.63 -4.12
C PHE A 382 9.37 18.26 -3.16
N GLY A 383 8.69 19.29 -3.65
CA GLY A 383 7.49 19.87 -3.05
C GLY A 383 6.35 19.85 -4.06
N GLN A 384 5.18 19.39 -3.64
CA GLN A 384 3.96 19.29 -4.42
C GLN A 384 2.83 19.97 -3.65
N ALA A 385 2.18 20.97 -4.26
CA ALA A 385 1.08 21.71 -3.68
C ALA A 385 -0.15 21.58 -4.58
N GLY A 386 -1.31 21.26 -4.02
CA GLY A 386 -2.57 21.21 -4.73
C GLY A 386 -3.69 21.93 -3.99
N TYR A 387 -4.64 22.46 -4.74
CA TYR A 387 -5.86 23.05 -4.21
C TYR A 387 -7.09 22.49 -4.94
N LEU A 388 -7.94 21.81 -4.19
CA LEU A 388 -9.22 21.28 -4.63
C LEU A 388 -10.32 22.34 -4.44
N PHE A 389 -10.70 23.02 -5.52
CA PHE A 389 -11.65 24.14 -5.48
C PHE A 389 -13.07 23.69 -5.12
N ASN A 390 -13.47 22.54 -5.66
CA ASN A 390 -14.74 21.87 -5.44
C ASN A 390 -14.51 20.36 -5.54
N ASP A 391 -15.54 19.53 -5.41
CA ASP A 391 -15.38 18.06 -5.43
C ASP A 391 -14.91 17.50 -6.79
N HIS A 392 -14.76 18.35 -7.81
CA HIS A 392 -14.40 17.97 -9.18
C HIS A 392 -13.07 18.56 -9.66
N LEU A 393 -12.75 19.82 -9.35
CA LEU A 393 -11.64 20.53 -9.97
C LEU A 393 -10.49 20.77 -8.99
N GLU A 394 -9.31 20.27 -9.35
CA GLU A 394 -8.06 20.53 -8.62
C GLU A 394 -6.99 21.11 -9.55
N LEU A 395 -6.24 22.07 -9.03
CA LEU A 395 -4.97 22.54 -9.59
C LEU A 395 -3.82 22.04 -8.70
N VAL A 396 -2.76 21.52 -9.31
CA VAL A 396 -1.56 21.03 -8.61
C VAL A 396 -0.29 21.53 -9.28
N GLY A 397 0.73 21.88 -8.49
CA GLY A 397 2.07 22.22 -8.94
C GLY A 397 3.12 21.37 -8.22
N ARG A 398 4.23 21.08 -8.90
CA ARG A 398 5.37 20.34 -8.33
C ARG A 398 6.70 20.87 -8.84
N PHE A 399 7.65 20.99 -7.91
CA PHE A 399 9.07 21.16 -8.21
C PHE A 399 9.85 20.04 -7.52
N GLY A 400 10.84 19.47 -8.21
CA GLY A 400 11.73 18.46 -7.63
C GLY A 400 13.09 18.43 -8.30
N GLU A 401 14.11 18.09 -7.53
CA GLU A 401 15.48 18.01 -8.02
C GLU A 401 16.23 16.82 -7.41
N ILE A 402 17.08 16.19 -8.22
CA ILE A 402 18.01 15.11 -7.86
C ILE A 402 19.42 15.63 -8.08
N ARG A 403 20.31 15.36 -7.14
CA ARG A 403 21.74 15.67 -7.26
C ARG A 403 22.59 14.45 -6.90
N PRO A 404 23.63 14.16 -7.70
CA PRO A 404 24.60 13.14 -7.35
C PRO A 404 25.42 13.56 -6.13
N THR A 405 25.93 12.58 -5.41
CA THR A 405 26.95 12.76 -4.36
C THR A 405 28.27 12.12 -4.81
N ARG A 406 29.29 12.21 -3.94
CA ARG A 406 30.61 11.59 -4.12
C ARG A 406 31.36 12.02 -5.37
N ASN A 407 31.50 13.32 -5.62
CA ASN A 407 32.38 13.95 -6.63
C ASN A 407 32.88 13.02 -7.75
N GLY A 408 32.00 12.67 -8.69
CA GLY A 408 32.33 11.85 -9.87
C GLY A 408 32.11 10.33 -9.73
N ALA A 409 31.89 9.82 -8.53
CA ALA A 409 31.60 8.42 -8.24
C ALA A 409 30.09 8.17 -8.00
N SER A 410 29.25 8.66 -8.91
CA SER A 410 27.81 8.38 -8.94
C SER A 410 27.28 8.25 -10.37
N ALA A 411 26.45 7.24 -10.60
CA ALA A 411 25.70 7.09 -11.85
C ALA A 411 24.47 8.02 -11.92
N LEU A 412 24.17 8.79 -10.87
CA LEU A 412 23.18 9.85 -10.93
C LEU A 412 23.75 11.07 -11.65
N ARG A 413 22.85 11.79 -12.34
CA ARG A 413 23.13 13.12 -12.89
C ARG A 413 22.20 14.10 -12.21
N ARG A 414 22.59 15.38 -12.18
CA ARG A 414 21.66 16.43 -11.79
C ARG A 414 20.48 16.38 -12.75
N GLN A 415 19.27 16.33 -12.23
CA GLN A 415 18.06 16.39 -13.03
C GLN A 415 16.93 16.93 -12.18
N GLY A 416 15.96 17.58 -12.82
CA GLY A 416 14.82 18.15 -12.11
C GLY A 416 13.56 18.21 -12.93
N GLU A 417 12.48 18.50 -12.24
CA GLU A 417 11.15 18.70 -12.79
C GLU A 417 10.56 19.99 -12.22
N ILE A 418 9.88 20.75 -13.07
CA ILE A 418 9.02 21.86 -12.64
C ILE A 418 7.79 21.87 -13.54
N GLY A 419 6.61 21.95 -12.92
CA GLY A 419 5.38 21.86 -13.67
C GLY A 419 4.15 21.75 -12.77
N GLY A 420 3.04 21.38 -13.39
CA GLY A 420 1.77 21.27 -12.71
C GLY A 420 0.72 20.61 -13.58
N GLY A 421 -0.47 20.46 -13.03
CA GLY A 421 -1.58 19.81 -13.70
C GLY A 421 -2.94 20.26 -13.20
N LEU A 422 -3.95 19.90 -13.98
CA LEU A 422 -5.36 20.06 -13.70
C LEU A 422 -5.98 18.67 -13.61
N ASN A 423 -6.77 18.43 -12.55
CA ASN A 423 -7.53 17.21 -12.40
C ASN A 423 -9.03 17.52 -12.42
N TRP A 424 -9.75 16.69 -13.16
CA TRP A 424 -11.20 16.63 -13.14
C TRP A 424 -11.66 15.29 -12.57
N TYR A 425 -12.26 15.32 -11.38
CA TYR A 425 -12.79 14.16 -10.67
C TYR A 425 -14.29 14.03 -10.96
N PHE A 426 -14.71 12.91 -11.54
CA PHE A 426 -16.13 12.57 -11.67
C PHE A 426 -16.61 11.77 -10.45
N GLN A 427 -15.73 10.91 -9.93
CA GLN A 427 -15.94 10.13 -8.72
C GLN A 427 -14.61 9.99 -7.99
N LYS A 428 -14.15 11.05 -7.32
CA LYS A 428 -12.85 11.11 -6.62
C LYS A 428 -11.75 10.39 -7.44
N HIS A 429 -11.06 9.41 -6.85
CA HIS A 429 -10.04 8.64 -7.55
C HIS A 429 -10.56 7.42 -8.32
N ASP A 430 -11.85 7.11 -8.28
CA ASP A 430 -12.40 5.98 -9.02
C ASP A 430 -12.66 6.33 -10.48
N PHE A 431 -13.02 7.58 -10.80
CA PHE A 431 -13.09 8.08 -12.17
C PHE A 431 -12.59 9.53 -12.27
N LYS A 432 -11.49 9.74 -13.01
CA LYS A 432 -10.85 11.05 -13.18
C LYS A 432 -10.13 11.21 -14.52
N ILE A 433 -10.00 12.46 -14.95
CA ILE A 433 -9.14 12.89 -16.05
C ILE A 433 -8.08 13.84 -15.50
N GLN A 434 -6.84 13.67 -15.94
CA GLN A 434 -5.70 14.46 -15.50
C GLN A 434 -4.97 15.03 -16.71
N LEU A 435 -4.67 16.31 -16.69
CA LEU A 435 -3.77 16.99 -17.62
C LEU A 435 -2.56 17.46 -16.81
N ASP A 436 -1.34 17.15 -17.26
CA ASP A 436 -0.15 17.77 -16.69
C ASP A 436 0.85 18.25 -17.74
N TYR A 437 1.61 19.26 -17.34
CA TYR A 437 2.72 19.83 -18.10
C TYR A 437 3.95 19.92 -17.19
N PHE A 438 5.09 19.48 -17.69
CA PHE A 438 6.38 19.57 -17.01
C PHE A 438 7.49 20.01 -17.94
N TRP A 439 8.35 20.88 -17.43
CA TRP A 439 9.72 21.05 -17.90
C TRP A 439 10.62 20.08 -17.13
N LEU A 440 11.26 19.17 -17.85
CA LEU A 440 12.16 18.15 -17.31
C LEU A 440 13.57 18.45 -17.78
N TYR A 441 14.51 18.74 -16.88
CA TYR A 441 15.88 19.13 -17.23
C TYR A 441 16.93 18.14 -16.71
N GLN A 442 18.05 18.01 -17.42
CA GLN A 442 19.21 17.22 -17.02
C GLN A 442 20.47 18.09 -17.11
N GLY A 443 21.26 18.15 -16.03
CA GLY A 443 22.37 19.08 -15.92
C GLY A 443 21.85 20.49 -15.67
N ASP A 444 22.08 21.39 -16.63
CA ASP A 444 21.64 22.78 -16.57
C ASP A 444 20.15 22.93 -16.88
N PHE A 445 19.54 24.03 -16.43
CA PHE A 445 18.08 24.20 -16.52
C PHE A 445 17.59 24.37 -17.95
N ASP A 446 18.41 24.89 -18.86
CA ASP A 446 18.15 25.06 -20.29
C ASP A 446 18.26 23.75 -21.08
N GLN A 447 18.93 22.74 -20.52
CA GLN A 447 19.09 21.39 -21.09
C GLN A 447 17.90 20.49 -20.72
N GLY A 448 16.69 20.93 -21.06
CA GLY A 448 15.47 20.22 -20.72
C GLY A 448 14.57 19.89 -21.89
N ARG A 449 13.38 19.41 -21.58
CA ARG A 449 12.32 19.14 -22.55
C ARG A 449 10.95 19.37 -21.95
N HIS A 450 10.02 19.77 -22.80
CA HIS A 450 8.61 19.88 -22.45
C HIS A 450 7.94 18.50 -22.50
N GLN A 451 7.07 18.24 -21.54
CA GLN A 451 6.22 17.06 -21.51
C GLN A 451 4.79 17.50 -21.21
N VAL A 452 3.84 17.13 -22.07
CA VAL A 452 2.40 17.30 -21.85
C VAL A 452 1.76 15.92 -21.81
N ARG A 453 0.88 15.68 -20.84
CA ARG A 453 0.19 14.38 -20.70
C ARG A 453 -1.28 14.56 -20.41
N VAL A 454 -2.08 13.67 -20.98
CA VAL A 454 -3.49 13.50 -20.63
C VAL A 454 -3.70 12.05 -20.22
N GLN A 455 -4.23 11.84 -19.02
CA GLN A 455 -4.54 10.52 -18.49
C GLN A 455 -6.00 10.42 -18.07
N THR A 456 -6.68 9.40 -18.56
CA THR A 456 -7.99 8.99 -18.04
C THR A 456 -7.81 7.75 -17.17
N GLN A 457 -8.40 7.76 -15.98
CA GLN A 457 -8.42 6.64 -15.06
C GLN A 457 -9.86 6.25 -14.73
N PHE A 458 -10.15 4.97 -14.75
CA PHE A 458 -11.40 4.43 -14.22
C PHE A 458 -11.18 3.11 -13.48
N PHE A 459 -11.95 2.92 -12.41
CA PHE A 459 -12.14 1.64 -11.72
C PHE A 459 -13.48 1.05 -12.11
N LEU A 460 -13.48 -0.27 -12.31
CA LEU A 460 -14.68 -1.08 -12.50
C LEU A 460 -14.96 -1.84 -11.21
#